data_AF-A0A3B3W0W9-F1
#
_entry.id   AF-A0A3B3W0W9-F1
#
_cell.length_a   1.000
_cell.length_b   1.000
_cell.length_c   1.000
_cell.angle_alpha   90.00
_cell.angle_beta   90.00
_cell.angle_gamma   90.00
#
_symmetry.space_group_name_H-M   'P 1'
#
loop_
_entity.id
_entity.type
_entity.pdbx_description
1 polymer ?
#
loop_
_entity_poly.entity_id
_entity_poly.type
_entity_poly.pdbx_seq_one_letter_code
_entity_poly.pdbx_strand_id
1 'polypeptide(L)'
;QTPAVHSVSTGQQVVLSCNVQIDHGNYVSWYKQVPGGTPQYILRLHPSHSSPDNFGAGFSSDRFNSKATSRIDFQFIIKQAETGDSAVYYCSTWDDSASEAVPQ
;
A
#
# COMPACT_ATOMS: atom_id res chain seq x y z
N GLN A 1 2.15 5.45 -11.21
CA GLN A 1 0.98 5.69 -10.35
C GLN A 1 0.42 7.06 -10.69
N THR A 2 -0.84 7.15 -11.16
CA THR A 2 -1.47 8.46 -11.40
C THR A 2 -1.97 9.01 -10.07
N PRO A 3 -1.66 10.26 -9.68
CA PRO A 3 -2.19 10.84 -8.46
C PRO A 3 -3.72 10.98 -8.58
N ALA A 4 -4.46 10.21 -7.79
CA ALA A 4 -5.90 10.40 -7.63
C ALA A 4 -6.15 11.20 -6.35
N VAL A 5 -6.94 12.26 -6.44
CA VAL A 5 -7.37 13.05 -5.28
C VAL A 5 -8.67 12.44 -4.75
N HIS A 6 -8.66 12.02 -3.49
CA HIS A 6 -9.82 11.49 -2.80
C HIS A 6 -10.22 12.44 -1.66
N SER A 7 -11.44 12.96 -1.70
CA SER A 7 -12.03 13.74 -0.60
C SER A 7 -13.15 12.93 0.03
N VAL A 8 -13.06 12.71 1.35
CA VAL A 8 -13.98 11.88 2.13
C VAL A 8 -14.31 12.57 3.45
N SER A 9 -15.48 12.29 4.02
CA SER A 9 -15.84 12.79 5.35
C SER A 9 -15.23 11.92 6.44
N THR A 10 -14.94 12.51 7.60
CA THR A 10 -14.51 11.77 8.80
C THR A 10 -15.47 10.63 9.13
N GLY A 11 -14.92 9.48 9.52
CA GLY A 11 -15.67 8.25 9.83
C GLY A 11 -16.04 7.40 8.61
N GLN A 12 -15.91 7.92 7.39
CA GLN A 12 -16.15 7.12 6.18
C GLN A 12 -14.97 6.20 5.88
N GLN A 13 -15.27 5.07 5.25
CA GLN A 13 -14.25 4.16 4.75
C GLN A 13 -13.60 4.73 3.48
N VAL A 14 -12.28 4.60 3.37
CA VAL A 14 -11.50 4.95 2.18
C VAL A 14 -10.95 3.68 1.56
N VAL A 15 -11.04 3.58 0.23
CA VAL A 15 -10.40 2.52 -0.54
C VAL A 15 -9.51 3.16 -1.59
N LEU A 16 -8.21 2.89 -1.51
CA LEU A 16 -7.21 3.34 -2.46
C LEU A 16 -6.74 2.15 -3.30
N SER A 17 -6.60 2.35 -4.60
CA SER A 17 -6.17 1.30 -5.53
C SER A 17 -4.70 1.47 -5.89
N CYS A 18 -4.00 0.36 -5.99
CA CYS A 18 -2.63 0.25 -6.46
C CYS A 18 -2.56 -0.82 -7.54
N ASN A 19 -1.92 -0.50 -8.66
CA ASN A 19 -1.55 -1.48 -9.67
C ASN A 19 -0.03 -1.46 -9.85
N VAL A 20 0.63 -2.58 -9.55
CA VAL A 20 2.10 -2.71 -9.61
C VAL A 20 2.63 -3.03 -11.02
N GLN A 21 1.76 -3.05 -12.02
CA GLN A 21 2.02 -3.33 -13.45
C GLN A 21 2.49 -4.76 -13.76
N ILE A 22 3.45 -5.28 -13.00
CA ILE A 22 4.07 -6.58 -13.21
C ILE A 22 3.94 -7.42 -11.93
N ASP A 23 3.54 -8.68 -12.09
CA ASP A 23 3.54 -9.66 -10.99
C ASP A 23 4.97 -10.18 -10.77
N HIS A 24 5.69 -9.55 -9.84
CA HIS A 24 7.00 -10.02 -9.37
C HIS A 24 6.89 -11.11 -8.29
N GLY A 25 5.68 -11.61 -7.98
CA GLY A 25 5.48 -12.59 -6.90
C GLY A 25 5.91 -12.06 -5.52
N ASN A 26 5.99 -10.73 -5.37
CA ASN A 26 6.53 -10.06 -4.20
C ASN A 26 5.44 -9.38 -3.36
N TYR A 27 5.80 -9.00 -2.14
CA TYR A 27 4.95 -8.22 -1.25
C TYR A 27 4.72 -6.81 -1.79
N VAL A 28 3.48 -6.34 -1.69
CA VAL A 28 3.16 -4.92 -1.85
C VAL A 28 3.16 -4.25 -0.50
N SER A 29 3.97 -3.21 -0.36
CA SER A 29 4.07 -2.38 0.85
C SER A 29 3.34 -1.06 0.65
N TRP A 30 2.62 -0.61 1.67
CA TRP A 30 1.88 0.66 1.68
C TRP A 30 2.57 1.69 2.57
N TYR A 31 2.62 2.92 2.08
CA TYR A 31 3.24 4.04 2.76
C TYR A 31 2.31 5.23 2.84
N LYS A 32 2.42 5.98 3.93
CA LYS A 32 1.78 7.28 4.15
C LYS A 32 2.84 8.36 4.18
N GLN A 33 2.61 9.46 3.50
CA GLN A 33 3.48 10.63 3.53
C GLN A 33 2.65 11.90 3.64
N VAL A 34 2.74 12.57 4.78
CA VAL A 34 2.21 13.93 4.97
C VAL A 34 3.06 14.90 4.14
N PRO A 35 2.48 15.93 3.48
CA PRO A 35 3.25 16.92 2.73
C PRO A 35 4.41 17.50 3.55
N GLY A 36 5.63 17.46 3.01
CA GLY A 36 6.86 17.92 3.68
C GLY A 36 7.45 16.92 4.70
N GLY A 37 6.79 15.79 4.95
CA GLY A 37 7.29 14.72 5.83
C GLY A 37 8.02 13.60 5.10
N THR A 38 8.59 12.67 5.87
CA THR A 38 9.17 11.43 5.34
C THR A 38 8.11 10.35 5.21
N PRO A 39 8.25 9.43 4.24
CA PRO A 39 7.40 8.25 4.16
C PRO A 39 7.38 7.40 5.43
N GLN A 40 6.19 6.96 5.81
CA GLN A 40 5.95 6.05 6.94
C GLN A 40 5.39 4.74 6.41
N TYR A 41 6.04 3.63 6.75
CA TYR A 41 5.57 2.29 6.42
C TYR A 41 4.29 1.97 7.22
N ILE A 42 3.23 1.54 6.52
CA ILE A 42 1.94 1.21 7.12
C ILE A 42 1.81 -0.30 7.30
N LEU A 43 1.91 -1.04 6.21
CA LEU A 43 1.73 -2.50 6.17
C LEU A 43 2.27 -3.09 4.87
N ARG A 44 2.36 -4.42 4.81
CA ARG A 44 2.61 -5.16 3.57
C ARG A 44 1.64 -6.32 3.40
N LEU A 45 1.38 -6.71 2.17
CA LEU A 45 0.53 -7.83 1.81
C LEU A 45 1.18 -8.64 0.69
N HIS A 46 1.26 -9.95 0.87
CA HIS A 46 1.56 -10.87 -0.24
C HIS A 46 0.28 -11.15 -1.06
N PRO A 47 0.33 -11.19 -2.41
CA PRO A 47 -0.86 -11.46 -3.22
C PRO A 47 -1.57 -12.80 -2.95
N SER A 48 -0.88 -13.79 -2.37
CA SER A 48 -1.51 -15.07 -1.95
C SER A 48 -2.09 -15.06 -0.53
N HIS A 49 -1.88 -14.00 0.26
CA HIS A 49 -2.36 -13.91 1.63
C HIS A 49 -3.75 -13.27 1.68
N SER A 50 -4.56 -13.71 2.65
CA SER A 50 -5.91 -13.16 2.88
C SER A 50 -5.92 -11.90 3.73
N SER A 51 -4.79 -11.55 4.36
CA SER A 51 -4.64 -10.38 5.24
C SER A 51 -3.18 -9.89 5.29
N PRO A 52 -2.94 -8.62 5.67
CA PRO A 52 -1.60 -8.07 5.77
C PRO A 52 -0.70 -8.82 6.76
N ASP A 53 0.57 -8.99 6.41
CA ASP A 53 1.54 -9.76 7.17
C ASP A 53 2.09 -9.01 8.40
N ASN A 54 2.24 -7.70 8.28
CA ASN A 54 2.83 -6.86 9.32
C ASN A 54 2.35 -5.42 9.18
N PHE A 55 2.33 -4.68 10.29
CA PHE A 55 2.03 -3.26 10.36
C PHE A 55 3.24 -2.47 10.89
N GLY A 56 3.39 -1.24 10.42
CA GLY A 56 4.39 -0.30 10.92
C GLY A 56 4.02 0.25 12.29
N ALA A 57 4.99 0.88 12.95
CA ALA A 57 4.78 1.52 14.24
C ALA A 57 3.67 2.58 14.16
N GLY A 58 2.70 2.52 15.09
CA GLY A 58 1.55 3.43 15.12
C GLY A 58 0.42 3.06 14.16
N PHE A 59 0.54 1.96 13.39
CA PHE A 59 -0.51 1.44 12.53
C PHE A 59 -1.01 0.09 13.05
N SER A 60 -2.30 -0.19 12.88
CA SER A 60 -2.90 -1.45 13.32
C SER A 60 -4.00 -1.94 12.38
N SER A 61 -4.26 -3.24 12.47
CA SER A 61 -5.36 -3.90 11.77
C SER A 61 -6.74 -3.39 12.15
N ASP A 62 -6.88 -2.67 13.28
CA ASP A 62 -8.16 -2.11 13.71
C ASP A 62 -8.63 -1.01 12.77
N ARG A 63 -7.70 -0.20 12.26
CA ARG A 63 -7.98 0.95 11.40
C ARG A 63 -7.61 0.75 9.94
N PHE A 64 -6.58 -0.06 9.66
CA PHE A 64 -6.03 -0.21 8.32
C PHE A 64 -6.09 -1.67 7.86
N ASN A 65 -6.32 -1.88 6.57
CA ASN A 65 -6.28 -3.20 5.95
C ASN A 65 -5.80 -3.11 4.50
N SER A 66 -5.42 -4.25 3.91
CA SER A 66 -5.18 -4.36 2.47
C SER A 66 -5.66 -5.70 1.96
N LYS A 67 -6.05 -5.75 0.69
CA LYS A 67 -6.41 -6.98 -0.02
C LYS A 67 -5.91 -6.94 -1.45
N ALA A 68 -5.52 -8.10 -1.97
CA ALA A 68 -5.24 -8.30 -3.37
C ALA A 68 -6.56 -8.61 -4.10
N THR A 69 -6.84 -7.91 -5.20
CA THR A 69 -7.97 -8.22 -6.10
C THR A 69 -7.51 -9.00 -7.33
N SER A 70 -6.23 -8.91 -7.67
CA SER A 70 -5.54 -9.74 -8.64
C SER A 70 -4.08 -9.92 -8.18
N ARG A 71 -3.23 -10.54 -9.01
CA ARG A 71 -1.79 -10.62 -8.73
C ARG A 71 -1.08 -9.27 -8.84
N ILE A 72 -1.66 -8.30 -9.55
CA ILE A 72 -1.07 -6.98 -9.78
C ILE A 72 -1.91 -5.82 -9.22
N ASP A 73 -3.17 -6.07 -8.84
CA ASP A 73 -4.10 -5.07 -8.31
C ASP A 73 -4.32 -5.28 -6.81
N PHE A 74 -4.08 -4.21 -6.06
CA PHE A 74 -4.15 -4.18 -4.61
C PHE A 74 -5.01 -3.01 -4.14
N GLN A 75 -5.74 -3.23 -3.06
CA GLN A 75 -6.52 -2.19 -2.39
C GLN A 75 -5.97 -1.94 -1.00
N PHE A 76 -5.81 -0.67 -0.64
CA PHE A 76 -5.58 -0.23 0.73
C PHE A 76 -6.86 0.35 1.29
N ILE A 77 -7.19 -0.04 2.52
CA ILE A 77 -8.46 0.25 3.15
C ILE A 77 -8.18 0.98 4.47
N ILE A 78 -8.68 2.20 4.58
CA ILE A 78 -8.79 2.92 5.85
C ILE A 78 -10.24 2.75 6.30
N LYS A 79 -10.47 2.00 7.38
CA LYS A 79 -11.84 1.62 7.80
C LYS A 79 -12.67 2.83 8.21
N GLN A 80 -12.04 3.77 8.91
CA GLN A 80 -12.65 5.02 9.36
C GLN A 80 -11.62 6.15 9.20
N ALA A 81 -11.91 7.07 8.27
CA ALA A 81 -11.06 8.22 8.01
C ALA A 81 -11.07 9.19 9.19
N GLU A 82 -9.89 9.69 9.56
CA GLU A 82 -9.72 10.78 10.51
C GLU A 82 -8.98 11.95 9.86
N THR A 83 -9.03 13.14 10.47
CA THR A 83 -8.29 14.32 9.97
C THR A 83 -6.79 14.05 9.81
N GLY A 84 -6.21 13.22 10.69
CA GLY A 84 -4.82 12.81 10.60
C GLY A 84 -4.49 11.94 9.38
N ASP A 85 -5.48 11.45 8.63
CA ASP A 85 -5.29 10.62 7.45
C ASP A 85 -5.14 11.39 6.14
N SER A 86 -5.28 12.72 6.17
CA SER A 86 -4.98 13.59 5.03
C SER A 86 -3.48 13.56 4.70
N ALA A 87 -3.11 12.76 3.69
CA ALA A 87 -1.74 12.51 3.27
C ALA A 87 -1.70 11.96 1.84
N VAL A 88 -0.49 11.87 1.28
CA VAL A 88 -0.23 11.08 0.07
C VAL A 88 0.00 9.63 0.47
N TYR A 89 -0.66 8.70 -0.21
CA TYR A 89 -0.47 7.27 -0.03
C TYR A 89 0.08 6.67 -1.31
N TYR A 90 1.04 5.78 -1.18
CA TYR A 90 1.58 5.05 -2.31
C TYR A 90 1.94 3.63 -1.94
N CYS A 91 1.96 2.78 -2.95
CA CYS A 91 2.37 1.40 -2.83
C CYS A 91 3.72 1.19 -3.50
N SER A 92 4.47 0.20 -3.03
CA SER A 92 5.69 -0.25 -3.70
C SER A 92 5.79 -1.77 -3.65
N THR A 93 6.43 -2.35 -4.66
CA THR A 93 6.84 -3.76 -4.68
C THR A 93 8.32 -3.83 -5.03
N TRP A 94 8.97 -4.96 -4.74
CA TRP A 94 10.32 -5.21 -5.22
C TRP A 94 10.28 -5.66 -6.67
N ASP A 95 11.09 -5.00 -7.50
CA ASP A 95 11.37 -5.39 -8.87
C ASP A 95 12.60 -6.30 -8.88
N ASP A 96 12.37 -7.58 -9.20
CA ASP A 96 13.40 -8.61 -9.32
C ASP A 96 13.82 -8.89 -10.77
N SER A 97 13.33 -8.09 -11.73
CA SER A 97 13.62 -8.30 -13.15
C SER A 97 15.06 -7.95 -13.54
N ALA A 98 15.76 -7.16 -12.72
CA ALA A 98 17.17 -6.85 -12.90
C ALA A 98 18.07 -8.02 -12.45
N SER A 99 18.02 -9.12 -13.19
CA SER A 99 19.02 -10.20 -13.09
C SER A 99 19.91 -10.16 -14.34
N GLU A 100 21.12 -9.63 -14.20
CA GLU A 100 22.16 -9.79 -15.23
C GLU A 100 22.93 -11.09 -14.96
N ALA A 101 22.95 -11.98 -15.94
CA ALA A 101 23.89 -13.09 -15.95
C ALA A 101 25.28 -12.52 -16.24
N VAL A 102 26.11 -12.38 -15.21
CA VAL A 102 27.54 -12.06 -15.38
C VAL A 102 28.24 -13.35 -15.81
N PRO A 103 28.76 -13.43 -17.05
CA PRO A 103 29.60 -14.56 -17.43
C PRO A 103 30.87 -14.51 -16.59
N GLN A 104 31.28 -15.65 -16.02
CA GLN A 104 32.60 -15.79 -15.39
C GLN A 104 33.71 -15.76 -16.45
#